data_AF-A0A2S6AYK0-F1
#
_entry.id   AF-A0A2S6AYK0-F1
#
_cell.length_a   1.000
_cell.length_b   1.000
_cell.length_c   1.000
_cell.angle_alpha   90.00
_cell.angle_beta   90.00
_cell.angle_gamma   90.00
#
_symmetry.space_group_name_H-M   'P 1'
#
loop_
_entity.id
_entity.type
_entity.pdbx_description
1 polymer ?
#
loop_
_entity_poly.entity_id
_entity_poly.type
_entity_poly.pdbx_seq_one_letter_code
_entity_poly.pdbx_strand_id
1 'polypeptide(L)'
;LSMRFQGMSWGVMSEMSSLFENIGTVRDGISSLSVSRVVSDHKEAKPIGTVKGDIKFENVSFHYGKKSGVIDNLNLHIKPGEKIGLVGRSG
;
A
#
# COMPACT_ATOMS: atom_id res chain seq x y z
N LEU A 1 12.73 -53.05 17.57
CA LEU A 1 11.85 -52.08 18.28
C LEU A 1 12.48 -50.68 18.34
N SER A 2 13.75 -50.58 18.74
CA SER A 2 14.57 -49.35 18.78
C SER A 2 14.65 -48.56 17.46
N MET A 3 14.85 -49.22 16.31
CA MET A 3 14.91 -48.53 15.01
C MET A 3 13.59 -47.85 14.61
N ARG A 4 12.43 -48.43 14.98
CA ARG A 4 11.11 -47.82 14.71
C ARG A 4 10.85 -46.62 15.62
N PHE A 5 11.31 -46.67 16.87
CA PHE A 5 11.23 -45.57 17.82
C PHE A 5 12.08 -44.36 17.41
N GLN A 6 13.28 -44.63 16.89
CA GLN A 6 14.17 -43.61 16.36
C GLN A 6 13.57 -42.89 15.13
N GLY A 7 12.92 -43.64 14.22
CA GLY A 7 12.21 -43.06 13.08
C GLY A 7 11.00 -42.21 13.47
N MET A 8 10.22 -42.62 14.48
CA MET A 8 9.11 -41.81 15.00
C MET A 8 9.61 -40.53 15.67
N SER A 9 10.71 -40.60 16.44
CA SER A 9 11.31 -39.43 17.09
C SER A 9 11.84 -38.43 16.07
N TRP A 10 12.47 -38.92 14.99
CA TRP A 10 12.91 -38.11 13.87
C TRP A 10 11.73 -37.43 13.15
N GLY A 11 10.64 -38.18 12.90
CA GLY A 11 9.42 -37.64 12.32
C GLY A 11 8.81 -36.52 13.16
N VAL A 12 8.73 -36.70 14.48
CA VAL A 12 8.22 -35.68 15.41
C VAL A 12 9.11 -34.44 15.43
N MET A 13 10.44 -34.59 15.41
CA MET A 13 11.36 -33.45 15.33
C MET A 13 11.24 -32.69 14.00
N SER A 14 11.06 -33.41 12.89
CA SER A 14 10.84 -32.81 11.57
C SER A 14 9.53 -32.03 11.52
N GLU A 15 8.46 -32.59 12.10
CA GLU A 15 7.16 -31.93 12.18
C GLU A 15 7.19 -30.69 13.09
N MET A 16 7.94 -30.74 14.19
CA MET A 16 8.15 -29.57 15.02
C MET A 16 8.92 -28.47 14.29
N SER A 17 9.96 -28.83 13.54
CA SER A 17 10.75 -27.87 12.76
C SER A 17 9.89 -27.19 11.69
N SER A 18 9.06 -27.96 10.98
CA SER A 18 8.15 -27.42 9.95
C SER A 18 7.09 -26.50 10.56
N LEU A 19 6.57 -26.81 11.74
CA LEU A 19 5.66 -25.92 12.46
C LEU A 19 6.31 -24.57 12.79
N PHE A 20 7.54 -24.57 13.30
CA PHE A 20 8.26 -23.32 13.60
C PHE A 20 8.58 -22.51 12.34
N GLU A 21 8.98 -23.17 11.25
CA GLU A 21 9.22 -22.52 9.96
C GLU A 21 7.95 -21.89 9.38
N ASN A 22 6.83 -22.60 9.44
CA ASN A 22 5.53 -22.10 8.99
C ASN A 22 5.06 -20.90 9.83
N ILE A 23 5.24 -20.95 11.15
CA ILE A 23 4.93 -19.81 12.05
C ILE A 23 5.80 -18.59 11.71
N GLY A 24 7.10 -18.79 11.46
CA GLY A 24 8.01 -17.73 11.02
C GLY A 24 7.56 -17.10 9.71
N THR A 25 7.27 -17.93 8.71
CA THR A 25 6.78 -17.51 7.38
C THR A 25 5.48 -16.72 7.48
N VAL A 26 4.53 -17.18 8.31
CA VAL A 26 3.26 -16.46 8.53
C VAL A 26 3.50 -15.11 9.21
N ARG A 27 4.37 -15.06 10.22
CA ARG A 27 4.68 -13.81 10.93
C ARG A 27 5.33 -12.78 9.99
N ASP A 28 6.28 -13.21 9.18
CA ASP A 28 6.97 -12.35 8.21
C ASP A 28 6.02 -11.91 7.09
N GLY A 29 5.19 -12.84 6.58
CA GLY A 29 4.18 -12.55 5.56
C GLY A 29 3.12 -11.56 6.04
N ILE A 30 2.64 -11.68 7.29
CA ILE A 30 1.73 -10.71 7.90
C ILE A 30 2.38 -9.34 7.93
N SER A 31 3.65 -9.20 8.32
CA SER A 31 4.31 -7.88 8.35
C SER A 31 4.36 -7.20 6.97
N SER A 32 4.53 -7.97 5.89
CA SER A 32 4.57 -7.47 4.51
C SER A 32 3.19 -7.22 3.91
N LEU A 33 2.16 -7.98 4.30
CA LEU A 33 0.80 -7.83 3.81
C LEU A 33 -0.02 -6.81 4.63
N SER A 34 0.43 -6.51 5.86
CA SER A 34 -0.19 -5.52 6.76
C SER A 34 0.21 -4.09 6.43
N VAL A 35 0.44 -3.77 5.15
CA VAL A 35 0.65 -2.38 4.75
C VAL A 35 -0.67 -1.66 4.97
N SER A 36 -0.72 -0.81 6.00
CA SER A 36 -1.88 0.02 6.31
C SER A 36 -2.32 0.72 5.03
N ARG A 37 -3.58 0.51 4.63
CA ARG A 37 -4.15 1.07 3.40
C ARG A 37 -3.91 2.57 3.39
N VAL A 38 -2.98 3.03 2.57
CA VAL A 38 -2.44 4.40 2.62
C VAL A 38 -3.51 5.43 2.22
N VAL A 39 -4.54 5.00 1.47
CA VAL A 39 -5.69 5.80 1.11
C VAL A 39 -6.95 5.03 1.47
N SER A 40 -7.64 5.51 2.49
CA SER A 40 -8.96 5.02 2.88
C SER A 40 -10.00 6.04 2.43
N ASP A 41 -11.11 5.57 1.89
CA ASP A 41 -12.24 6.43 1.59
C ASP A 41 -12.75 7.10 2.86
N HIS A 42 -13.19 8.34 2.75
CA HIS A 42 -13.91 9.00 3.83
C HIS A 42 -15.20 8.21 4.14
N LYS A 43 -15.66 8.22 5.39
CA LYS A 43 -16.87 7.47 5.81
C LYS A 43 -18.13 7.83 5.01
N GLU A 44 -18.13 9.01 4.40
CA GLU A 44 -19.22 9.55 3.59
C GLU A 44 -18.87 9.61 2.09
N ALA A 45 -17.83 8.90 1.66
CA ALA A 45 -17.47 8.84 0.26
C ALA A 45 -18.63 8.27 -0.56
N LYS A 46 -19.05 9.04 -1.56
CA LYS A 46 -20.10 8.64 -2.49
C LYS A 46 -19.46 8.11 -3.77
N PRO A 47 -20.10 7.14 -4.45
CA PRO A 47 -19.65 6.72 -5.76
C PRO A 47 -19.54 7.92 -6.71
N ILE A 48 -18.45 7.96 -7.47
CA ILE A 48 -18.30 8.98 -8.51
C ILE A 48 -19.35 8.71 -9.59
N GLY A 49 -20.30 9.63 -9.75
CA GLY A 49 -21.36 9.55 -10.77
C GLY A 49 -20.84 9.94 -12.15
N THR A 50 -21.75 10.41 -13.02
CA THR A 50 -21.35 10.95 -14.34
C THR A 50 -20.51 12.22 -14.18
N VAL A 51 -19.27 12.19 -14.69
CA VAL A 51 -18.29 13.28 -14.55
C VAL A 51 -18.31 14.17 -15.78
N LYS A 52 -18.39 15.50 -15.60
CA LYS A 52 -18.37 16.48 -16.70
C LYS A 52 -16.96 16.93 -17.11
N GLY A 53 -15.92 16.48 -16.41
CA GLY A 53 -14.55 16.93 -16.63
C GLY A 53 -14.24 18.32 -16.06
N ASP A 54 -15.00 18.79 -15.07
CA ASP A 54 -14.68 20.00 -14.30
C ASP A 54 -13.70 19.61 -13.18
N ILE A 55 -12.43 20.00 -13.31
CA ILE A 55 -11.37 19.58 -12.39
C ILE A 55 -10.90 20.79 -11.59
N LYS A 56 -10.97 20.70 -10.26
CA LYS A 56 -10.51 21.76 -9.35
C LYS A 56 -9.49 21.21 -8.37
N PHE A 57 -8.33 21.85 -8.34
CA PHE A 57 -7.33 21.73 -7.29
C PHE A 57 -7.54 22.94 -6.37
N GLU A 58 -7.77 22.67 -5.09
CA GLU A 58 -7.99 23.70 -4.07
C GLU A 58 -6.95 23.53 -2.95
N ASN A 59 -6.05 24.52 -2.82
CA ASN A 59 -4.98 24.56 -1.82
C ASN A 59 -4.13 23.28 -1.74
N VAL A 60 -3.80 22.70 -2.90
CA VAL A 60 -3.10 21.41 -2.98
C VAL A 60 -1.61 21.61 -2.74
N SER A 61 -1.05 20.86 -1.79
CA SER A 61 0.39 20.83 -1.51
C SER A 61 0.89 19.39 -1.55
N PHE A 62 2.06 19.15 -2.14
CA PHE A 62 2.63 17.83 -2.34
C PHE A 62 4.16 17.82 -2.13
N HIS A 63 4.63 16.85 -1.34
CA HIS A 63 6.03 16.63 -1.04
C HIS A 63 6.37 15.14 -0.91
N TYR A 64 7.51 14.71 -1.44
CA TYR A 64 8.05 13.36 -1.26
C TYR A 64 8.71 13.20 0.12
N GLY A 65 7.92 13.18 1.20
CA GLY A 65 8.40 12.96 2.57
C GLY A 65 9.39 14.01 3.11
N LYS A 66 9.68 15.08 2.36
CA LYS A 66 10.54 16.20 2.76
C LYS A 66 9.71 17.35 3.34
N LYS A 67 10.36 18.21 4.14
CA LYS A 67 9.74 19.38 4.79
C LYS A 67 9.32 20.52 3.84
N SER A 68 9.84 20.56 2.62
CA SER A 68 9.38 21.48 1.57
C SER A 68 9.18 20.74 0.25
N GLY A 69 8.21 21.19 -0.53
CA GLY A 69 7.54 20.35 -1.54
C GLY A 69 7.79 20.71 -2.99
N VAL A 70 7.26 19.82 -3.84
CA VAL A 70 7.21 19.96 -5.30
C VAL A 70 6.07 20.90 -5.70
N ILE A 71 4.97 20.88 -4.96
CA ILE A 71 3.82 21.77 -5.13
C ILE A 71 3.47 22.34 -3.76
N ASP A 72 3.31 23.65 -3.65
CA ASP A 72 2.83 24.31 -2.43
C ASP A 72 1.63 25.20 -2.77
N ASN A 73 0.51 24.96 -2.10
CA ASN A 73 -0.74 25.72 -2.17
C ASN A 73 -1.27 26.00 -3.60
N LEU A 74 -1.26 24.98 -4.46
CA LEU A 74 -1.78 25.08 -5.82
C LEU A 74 -3.30 25.18 -5.84
N ASN A 75 -3.79 26.23 -6.50
CA ASN A 75 -5.18 26.41 -6.87
C ASN A 75 -5.27 26.44 -8.40
N LEU A 76 -5.97 25.46 -8.99
CA LEU A 76 -6.10 25.33 -10.43
C LEU A 76 -7.50 24.83 -10.78
N HIS A 77 -8.16 25.51 -11.71
CA HIS A 77 -9.45 25.09 -12.25
C HIS A 77 -9.30 24.82 -13.75
N ILE A 78 -9.59 23.58 -14.15
CA ILE A 78 -9.62 23.14 -15.54
C ILE A 78 -11.08 22.91 -15.90
N LYS A 79 -11.59 23.67 -16.87
CA LYS A 79 -12.99 23.59 -17.31
C LYS A 79 -13.22 22.39 -18.22
N PRO A 80 -14.46 21.91 -18.34
CA PRO A 80 -14.81 20.87 -19.30
C PRO A 80 -14.33 21.18 -20.73
N GLY A 81 -13.57 20.26 -21.32
CA GLY A 81 -13.04 20.39 -22.68
C GLY A 81 -11.78 21.28 -22.81
N GLU A 82 -11.29 21.84 -21.71
CA GLU A 82 -10.06 22.63 -21.69
C GLU A 82 -8.83 21.73 -21.85
N LYS A 83 -7.87 22.18 -22.67
CA LYS A 83 -6.58 21.50 -22.85
C LYS A 83 -5.51 22.28 -22.11
N ILE A 84 -4.73 21.60 -21.28
CA ILE A 84 -3.63 22.20 -20.54
C ILE A 84 -2.30 21.53 -20.90
N GLY A 85 -1.22 22.30 -20.87
CA GLY A 85 0.14 21.79 -20.95
C GLY A 85 0.83 21.94 -19.60
N LEU A 86 1.40 20.86 -19.08
CA LEU A 86 2.20 20.89 -17.86
C LEU A 86 3.67 20.98 -18.24
N VAL A 87 4.35 22.01 -17.73
CA VAL A 87 5.79 22.22 -17.92
C VAL A 87 6.46 22.41 -16.58
N GLY A 88 7.67 21.88 -16.43
CA GLY A 88 8.43 21.92 -15.19
C GLY A 88 9.89 21.61 -15.43
N ARG A 89 10.73 21.85 -14.41
CA ARG A 89 12.14 21.44 -14.45
C ARG A 89 12.20 19.91 -14.42
N SER A 90 13.22 19.31 -15.02
CA SER A 90 13.50 17.89 -14.84
C SER A 90 13.88 17.67 -13.37
N GLY A 91 13.11 16.83 -12.67
CA GLY A 91 13.22 16.58 -11.23
C GLY A 91 12.34 15.41 -10.82
#